data_AF-A0A2T4PYL1-F1
#
_entry.id   AF-A0A2T4PYL1-F1
#
_cell.length_a   1.000
_cell.length_b   1.000
_cell.length_c   1.000
_cell.angle_alpha   90.00
_cell.angle_beta   90.00
_cell.angle_gamma   90.00
#
_symmetry.space_group_name_H-M   'P 1'
#
loop_
_entity.id
_entity.type
_entity.pdbx_description
1 polymer ?
#
loop_
_entity_poly.entity_id
_entity_poly.type
_entity_poly.pdbx_seq_one_letter_code
_entity_poly.pdbx_strand_id
1 'polypeptide(L)'
;MKKLVSLLVVIALSAITLAACSKEQTKTFEGDVNGKQIITSLTYKGDEVLKQSTIGTLKYDDLGIDKAQAKEMLKKDEKAFKGDKGVSFKIDYKDDKAVEHIDIDYEKADIDQLKKKLGFVSVKGKNNKVSLDKTVSQMKRNGLKEKSNMTDHDD
;
A
#
# COMPACT_ATOMS: atom_id res chain seq x y z
N MET A 1 12.36 -57.76 -14.08
CA MET A 1 12.69 -57.42 -12.68
C MET A 1 11.69 -56.34 -12.23
N LYS A 2 10.45 -56.68 -11.90
CA LYS A 2 9.90 -57.00 -10.56
C LYS A 2 10.32 -56.02 -9.44
N LYS A 3 9.37 -55.13 -9.13
CA LYS A 3 9.10 -54.39 -7.88
C LYS A 3 9.93 -53.12 -7.61
N LEU A 4 9.39 -51.97 -8.04
CA LEU A 4 9.55 -50.72 -7.31
C LEU A 4 8.22 -50.41 -6.65
N VAL A 5 8.23 -50.53 -5.33
CA VAL A 5 7.09 -50.34 -4.44
C VAL A 5 6.71 -48.86 -4.46
N SER A 6 5.46 -48.62 -4.85
CA SER A 6 4.70 -47.41 -4.56
C SER A 6 4.79 -47.08 -3.07
N LEU A 7 5.29 -45.89 -2.73
CA LEU A 7 5.13 -45.32 -1.40
C LEU A 7 4.59 -43.89 -1.54
N LEU A 8 3.27 -43.82 -1.67
CA LEU A 8 2.45 -42.66 -1.33
C LEU A 8 2.75 -42.27 0.13
N VAL A 9 3.61 -41.28 0.34
CA VAL A 9 3.69 -40.59 1.63
C VAL A 9 2.80 -39.36 1.53
N VAL A 10 1.57 -39.54 1.99
CA VAL A 10 0.63 -38.49 2.37
C VAL A 10 1.30 -37.69 3.50
N ILE A 11 2.01 -36.62 3.17
CA ILE A 11 2.44 -35.65 4.18
C ILE A 11 1.20 -34.84 4.52
N ALA A 12 0.64 -35.22 5.66
CA ALA A 12 -0.51 -34.62 6.30
C ALA A 12 -0.43 -33.09 6.27
N LEU A 13 -1.55 -32.50 5.88
CA LEU A 13 -1.93 -31.13 6.17
C LEU A 13 -1.77 -30.84 7.67
N SER A 14 -0.58 -30.46 8.10
CA SER A 14 -0.46 -29.59 9.26
C SER A 14 -0.83 -28.19 8.78
N ALA A 15 -2.14 -27.98 8.60
CA ALA A 15 -2.71 -26.66 8.73
C ALA A 15 -2.48 -26.26 10.19
N ILE A 16 -1.26 -25.80 10.48
CA ILE A 16 -1.00 -24.96 11.64
C ILE A 16 -1.86 -23.74 11.34
N THR A 17 -3.10 -23.76 11.81
CA THR A 17 -3.86 -22.53 11.97
C THR A 17 -3.10 -21.77 13.03
N LEU A 18 -2.09 -21.01 12.60
CA LEU A 18 -1.54 -19.93 13.38
C LEU A 18 -2.73 -19.01 13.60
N ALA A 19 -3.42 -19.23 14.73
CA ALA A 19 -4.16 -18.19 15.40
C ALA A 19 -3.10 -17.18 15.85
N ALA A 20 -2.60 -16.42 14.88
CA ALA A 20 -1.72 -15.30 15.13
C ALA A 20 -2.57 -14.35 15.96
N CYS A 21 -2.31 -14.33 17.28
CA CYS A 21 -2.44 -13.13 18.08
C CYS A 21 -1.60 -12.07 17.38
N SER A 22 -2.21 -11.43 16.38
CA SER A 22 -1.47 -10.70 15.37
C SER A 22 -1.15 -9.36 16.00
N LYS A 23 0.11 -9.18 16.36
CA LYS A 23 0.63 -7.86 16.71
C LYS A 23 0.52 -6.98 15.47
N GLU A 24 0.38 -5.68 15.67
CA GLU A 24 0.47 -4.73 14.57
C GLU A 24 1.87 -4.82 13.94
N GLN A 25 1.92 -4.86 12.62
CA GLN A 25 3.13 -4.95 11.83
C GLN A 25 3.11 -3.85 10.76
N THR A 26 4.28 -3.52 10.20
CA THR A 26 4.39 -2.53 9.13
C THR A 26 5.18 -3.10 7.95
N LYS A 27 4.69 -2.87 6.73
CA LYS A 27 5.41 -3.11 5.47
C LYS A 27 5.55 -1.81 4.71
N THR A 28 6.72 -1.58 4.11
CA THR A 28 6.99 -0.38 3.31
C THR A 28 7.28 -0.79 1.88
N PHE A 29 6.77 -0.01 0.94
CA PHE A 29 6.93 -0.21 -0.49
C PHE A 29 7.44 1.08 -1.13
N GLU A 30 8.26 0.97 -2.17
CA GLU A 30 8.79 2.10 -2.91
C GLU A 30 8.85 1.80 -4.41
N GLY A 31 8.79 2.85 -5.23
CA GLY A 31 8.84 2.74 -6.69
C GLY A 31 8.47 4.04 -7.39
N ASP A 32 8.68 4.09 -8.69
CA ASP A 32 8.18 5.18 -9.54
C ASP A 32 6.79 4.82 -10.08
N VAL A 33 5.84 5.73 -9.91
CA VAL A 33 4.49 5.62 -10.48
C VAL A 33 4.17 6.90 -11.22
N ASN A 34 4.14 6.83 -12.55
CA ASN A 34 3.87 7.96 -13.44
C ASN A 34 4.83 9.16 -13.22
N GLY A 35 6.12 8.90 -13.00
CA GLY A 35 7.13 9.94 -12.77
C GLY A 35 7.09 10.56 -11.37
N LYS A 36 6.27 10.01 -10.47
CA LYS A 36 6.31 10.32 -9.03
C LYS A 36 7.04 9.20 -8.32
N GLN A 37 8.10 9.55 -7.57
CA GLN A 37 8.72 8.61 -6.64
C GLN A 37 7.80 8.43 -5.44
N ILE A 38 7.27 7.22 -5.25
CA ILE A 38 6.37 6.87 -4.16
C ILE A 38 7.12 6.06 -3.11
N ILE A 39 6.84 6.36 -1.85
CA ILE A 39 7.13 5.52 -0.68
C ILE A 39 5.81 5.37 0.08
N THR A 40 5.41 4.14 0.39
CA THR A 40 4.18 3.90 1.14
C THR A 40 4.35 2.82 2.19
N SER A 41 3.87 3.10 3.40
CA SER A 41 3.89 2.18 4.53
C SER A 41 2.47 1.77 4.91
N LEU A 42 2.28 0.47 5.14
CA LEU A 42 1.01 -0.12 5.58
C LEU A 42 1.19 -0.67 6.99
N THR A 43 0.43 -0.16 7.96
CA THR A 43 0.30 -0.77 9.29
C THR A 43 -0.89 -1.70 9.29
N TYR A 44 -0.70 -2.95 9.70
CA TYR A 44 -1.71 -4.00 9.57
C TYR A 44 -1.69 -4.99 10.74
N LYS A 45 -2.81 -5.69 10.92
CA LYS A 45 -2.97 -6.80 11.86
C LYS A 45 -3.57 -8.01 11.14
N GLY A 46 -2.80 -9.08 11.02
CA GLY A 46 -3.19 -10.24 10.20
C GLY A 46 -3.31 -9.83 8.74
N ASP A 47 -4.50 -10.00 8.14
CA ASP A 47 -4.80 -9.56 6.77
C ASP A 47 -5.54 -8.21 6.73
N GLU A 48 -5.67 -7.50 7.85
CA GLU A 48 -6.39 -6.22 7.89
C GLU A 48 -5.42 -5.04 7.94
N VAL A 49 -5.49 -4.16 6.94
CA VAL A 49 -4.75 -2.89 6.95
C VAL A 49 -5.51 -1.89 7.82
N LEU A 50 -4.81 -1.36 8.83
CA LEU A 50 -5.35 -0.39 9.78
C LEU A 50 -5.04 1.04 9.35
N LYS A 51 -3.80 1.28 8.92
CA LYS A 51 -3.32 2.60 8.49
C LYS A 51 -2.43 2.49 7.26
N GLN A 52 -2.44 3.55 6.46
CA GLN A 52 -1.54 3.73 5.34
C GLN A 52 -0.95 5.13 5.40
N SER A 53 0.36 5.23 5.19
CA SER A 53 1.05 6.50 4.94
C SER A 53 1.71 6.43 3.57
N THR A 54 1.55 7.46 2.76
CA THR A 54 2.12 7.55 1.42
C THR A 54 2.78 8.91 1.25
N ILE A 55 4.04 8.88 0.81
CA ILE A 55 4.80 10.05 0.40
C ILE A 55 5.04 9.94 -1.10
N GLY A 56 4.56 10.92 -1.86
CA GLY A 56 4.83 11.06 -3.29
C GLY A 56 5.76 12.24 -3.53
N THR A 57 6.84 12.04 -4.28
CA THR A 57 7.75 13.12 -4.69
C THR A 57 7.72 13.28 -6.19
N LEU A 58 7.32 14.47 -6.64
CA LEU A 58 7.33 14.87 -8.03
C LEU A 58 8.43 15.91 -8.24
N LYS A 59 9.51 15.56 -8.91
CA LYS A 59 10.52 16.54 -9.33
C LYS A 59 10.06 17.19 -10.63
N TYR A 60 10.22 18.50 -10.73
CA TYR A 60 9.73 19.24 -11.88
C TYR A 60 10.56 18.95 -13.14
N ASP A 61 11.88 18.85 -12.97
CA ASP A 61 12.83 18.56 -14.05
C ASP A 61 12.60 17.18 -14.68
N ASP A 62 12.23 16.17 -13.89
CA ASP A 62 11.95 14.81 -14.36
C ASP A 62 10.80 14.77 -15.39
N LEU A 63 9.90 15.78 -15.34
CA LEU A 63 8.79 15.95 -16.27
C LEU A 63 8.94 17.15 -17.22
N GLY A 64 10.01 17.93 -17.10
CA GLY A 64 10.20 19.16 -17.88
C GLY A 64 9.11 20.21 -17.66
N ILE A 65 8.55 20.28 -16.45
CA ILE A 65 7.50 21.24 -16.07
C ILE A 65 8.02 22.28 -15.09
N ASP A 66 7.28 23.36 -14.88
CA ASP A 66 7.52 24.30 -13.80
C ASP A 66 6.61 24.05 -12.58
N LYS A 67 6.86 24.81 -11.49
CA LYS A 67 6.10 24.76 -10.24
C LYS A 67 4.61 25.11 -10.43
N ALA A 68 4.26 25.98 -11.37
CA ALA A 68 2.88 26.38 -11.61
C ALA A 68 2.11 25.27 -12.33
N GLN A 69 2.72 24.64 -13.33
CA GLN A 69 2.19 23.47 -14.01
C GLN A 69 2.02 22.29 -13.04
N ALA A 70 3.01 22.04 -12.17
CA ALA A 70 2.90 21.01 -11.13
C ALA A 70 1.70 21.27 -10.19
N LYS A 71 1.50 22.51 -9.73
CA LYS A 71 0.31 22.88 -8.94
C LYS A 71 -1.00 22.59 -9.68
N GLU A 72 -1.07 22.89 -10.97
CA GLU A 72 -2.29 22.61 -11.76
C GLU A 72 -2.56 21.11 -11.89
N MET A 73 -1.52 20.30 -12.08
CA MET A 73 -1.63 18.84 -12.14
C MET A 73 -2.13 18.25 -10.81
N LEU A 74 -1.58 18.71 -9.68
CA LEU A 74 -1.87 18.16 -8.36
C LEU A 74 -3.17 18.69 -7.73
N LYS A 75 -3.81 19.73 -8.30
CA LYS A 75 -5.13 20.21 -7.86
C LYS A 75 -6.21 19.13 -7.87
N LYS A 76 -6.12 18.15 -8.78
CA LYS A 76 -7.06 17.02 -8.81
C LYS A 76 -6.88 16.11 -7.61
N ASP A 77 -5.63 15.86 -7.23
CA ASP A 77 -5.26 15.03 -6.08
C ASP A 77 -5.74 15.70 -4.78
N GLU A 78 -5.50 17.02 -4.62
CA GLU A 78 -6.04 17.82 -3.50
C GLU A 78 -7.57 17.68 -3.37
N LYS A 79 -8.31 17.78 -4.47
CA LYS A 79 -9.78 17.68 -4.46
C LYS A 79 -10.26 16.28 -4.14
N ALA A 80 -9.52 15.25 -4.52
CA ALA A 80 -9.91 13.86 -4.29
C ALA A 80 -9.96 13.56 -2.79
N PHE A 81 -8.95 13.98 -2.03
CA PHE A 81 -8.81 13.62 -0.60
C PHE A 81 -9.37 14.66 0.38
N LYS A 82 -9.64 15.90 -0.07
CA LYS A 82 -10.10 16.97 0.82
C LYS A 82 -11.45 16.63 1.48
N GLY A 83 -11.47 16.73 2.81
CA GLY A 83 -12.69 16.58 3.62
C GLY A 83 -13.09 15.15 3.90
N ASP A 84 -12.30 14.16 3.48
CA ASP A 84 -12.60 12.76 3.76
C ASP A 84 -12.24 12.41 5.19
N LYS A 85 -13.21 11.84 5.90
CA LYS A 85 -13.03 11.38 7.27
C LYS A 85 -11.90 10.35 7.28
N GLY A 86 -11.01 10.44 8.27
CA GLY A 86 -9.89 9.52 8.42
C GLY A 86 -8.77 9.70 7.38
N VAL A 87 -8.82 10.74 6.55
CA VAL A 87 -7.75 11.07 5.60
C VAL A 87 -7.10 12.41 5.93
N SER A 88 -5.77 12.42 5.97
CA SER A 88 -4.95 13.62 5.97
C SER A 88 -4.26 13.72 4.62
N PHE A 89 -4.31 14.91 4.01
CA PHE A 89 -3.66 15.18 2.73
C PHE A 89 -2.97 16.54 2.78
N LYS A 90 -1.72 16.59 2.36
CA LYS A 90 -0.94 17.82 2.26
C LYS A 90 0.02 17.74 1.08
N ILE A 91 0.27 18.88 0.44
CA ILE A 91 1.34 19.03 -0.54
C ILE A 91 2.28 20.14 -0.10
N ASP A 92 3.58 19.84 -0.05
CA ASP A 92 4.66 20.79 0.17
C ASP A 92 5.33 21.15 -1.17
N TYR A 93 5.04 22.35 -1.68
CA TYR A 93 5.60 22.85 -2.93
C TYR A 93 6.95 23.54 -2.70
N LYS A 94 8.03 22.86 -3.05
CA LYS A 94 9.40 23.41 -3.05
C LYS A 94 9.74 23.96 -4.43
N ASP A 95 10.95 24.46 -4.60
CA ASP A 95 11.38 25.14 -5.83
C ASP A 95 11.70 24.16 -6.96
N ASP A 96 12.21 22.97 -6.61
CA ASP A 96 12.60 21.89 -7.53
C ASP A 96 11.58 20.73 -7.60
N LYS A 97 10.66 20.65 -6.64
CA LYS A 97 9.73 19.51 -6.50
C LYS A 97 8.49 19.83 -5.68
N ALA A 98 7.48 18.99 -5.82
CA ALA A 98 6.35 18.88 -4.90
C ALA A 98 6.44 17.57 -4.12
N VAL A 99 6.11 17.62 -2.82
CA VAL A 99 6.03 16.44 -1.95
C VAL A 99 4.61 16.30 -1.42
N GLU A 100 3.94 15.23 -1.82
CA GLU A 100 2.59 14.87 -1.37
C GLU A 100 2.68 13.95 -0.16
N HIS A 101 1.85 14.22 0.84
CA HIS A 101 1.70 13.42 2.05
C HIS A 101 0.24 12.99 2.15
N ILE A 102 0.00 11.69 2.17
CA ILE A 102 -1.33 11.09 2.27
C ILE A 102 -1.31 10.09 3.43
N ASP A 103 -2.10 10.34 4.46
CA ASP A 103 -2.30 9.40 5.55
C ASP A 103 -3.76 8.99 5.61
N ILE A 104 -4.01 7.69 5.67
CA ILE A 104 -5.35 7.10 5.76
C ILE A 104 -5.42 6.24 7.01
N ASP A 105 -6.35 6.58 7.90
CA ASP A 105 -6.76 5.80 9.06
C ASP A 105 -8.02 5.01 8.69
N TYR A 106 -7.85 3.75 8.29
CA TYR A 106 -8.94 2.89 7.81
C TYR A 106 -9.91 2.49 8.93
N GLU A 107 -9.56 2.70 10.19
CA GLU A 107 -10.48 2.52 11.33
C GLU A 107 -11.48 3.69 11.42
N LYS A 108 -11.13 4.86 10.89
CA LYS A 108 -11.97 6.07 10.90
C LYS A 108 -12.58 6.41 9.55
N ALA A 109 -11.97 5.94 8.46
CA ALA A 109 -12.32 6.34 7.11
C ALA A 109 -13.63 5.75 6.60
N ASP A 110 -14.30 6.50 5.72
CA ASP A 110 -15.42 5.99 4.93
C ASP A 110 -14.87 5.23 3.70
N ILE A 111 -14.77 3.91 3.83
CA ILE A 111 -14.17 3.04 2.81
C ILE A 111 -14.95 3.06 1.50
N ASP A 112 -16.28 3.20 1.55
CA ASP A 112 -17.11 3.25 0.35
C ASP A 112 -16.92 4.57 -0.40
N GLN A 113 -16.79 5.68 0.34
CA GLN A 113 -16.44 6.98 -0.23
C GLN A 113 -15.04 6.96 -0.88
N LEU A 114 -14.04 6.41 -0.19
CA LEU A 114 -12.68 6.28 -0.72
C LEU A 114 -12.66 5.42 -1.99
N LYS A 115 -13.37 4.29 -2.00
CA LYS A 115 -13.46 3.42 -3.19
C LYS A 115 -14.06 4.14 -4.39
N LYS A 116 -15.09 4.96 -4.21
CA LYS A 116 -15.71 5.75 -5.28
C LYS A 116 -14.76 6.82 -5.82
N LYS A 117 -14.01 7.49 -4.94
CA LYS A 117 -13.14 8.61 -5.30
C LYS A 117 -11.83 8.16 -5.93
N LEU A 118 -11.16 7.18 -5.31
CA LEU A 118 -9.86 6.72 -5.75
C LEU A 118 -9.99 5.69 -6.87
N GLY A 119 -11.17 5.10 -7.06
CA GLY A 119 -11.38 4.00 -8.00
C GLY A 119 -10.70 2.70 -7.57
N PHE A 120 -9.94 2.72 -6.48
CA PHE A 120 -9.30 1.56 -5.90
C PHE A 120 -9.22 1.65 -4.37
N VAL A 121 -9.78 0.65 -3.71
CA VAL A 121 -9.47 0.27 -2.32
C VAL A 121 -9.57 -1.24 -2.27
N SER A 122 -8.54 -1.90 -1.74
CA SER A 122 -8.42 -3.35 -1.76
C SER A 122 -9.24 -4.02 -0.64
N VAL A 123 -10.57 -3.99 -0.78
CA VAL A 123 -11.54 -4.42 0.25
C VAL A 123 -11.70 -5.96 0.33
N LYS A 124 -11.95 -6.47 1.54
CA LYS A 124 -12.27 -7.87 1.87
C LYS A 124 -13.75 -8.06 2.17
N GLY A 125 -14.37 -9.02 1.50
CA GLY A 125 -15.71 -9.52 1.84
C GLY A 125 -16.77 -8.42 1.94
N LYS A 126 -17.76 -8.61 2.83
CA LYS A 126 -18.88 -7.68 3.06
C LYS A 126 -18.63 -6.65 4.17
N ASN A 127 -17.50 -6.70 4.87
CA ASN A 127 -17.27 -5.93 6.10
C ASN A 127 -16.46 -4.64 5.89
N ASN A 128 -16.28 -4.20 4.64
CA ASN A 128 -15.50 -3.00 4.27
C ASN A 128 -14.07 -2.90 4.84
N LYS A 129 -13.50 -3.99 5.34
CA LYS A 129 -12.10 -4.03 5.81
C LYS A 129 -11.14 -4.07 4.63
N VAL A 130 -10.00 -3.38 4.74
CA VAL A 130 -8.98 -3.38 3.70
C VAL A 130 -8.06 -4.59 3.88
N SER A 131 -7.93 -5.44 2.86
CA SER A 131 -7.08 -6.63 2.88
C SER A 131 -5.63 -6.26 2.57
N LEU A 132 -4.72 -6.71 3.42
CA LEU A 132 -3.29 -6.55 3.19
C LEU A 132 -2.87 -7.27 1.90
N ASP A 133 -3.23 -8.53 1.73
CA ASP A 133 -2.82 -9.34 0.58
C ASP A 133 -3.24 -8.71 -0.76
N LYS A 134 -4.49 -8.25 -0.83
CA LYS A 134 -5.00 -7.54 -2.01
C LYS A 134 -4.30 -6.20 -2.24
N THR A 135 -4.04 -5.45 -1.17
CA THR A 135 -3.35 -4.15 -1.23
C THR A 135 -1.92 -4.34 -1.73
N VAL A 136 -1.18 -5.30 -1.18
CA VAL A 136 0.19 -5.64 -1.61
C VAL A 136 0.21 -6.11 -3.06
N SER A 137 -0.71 -6.98 -3.45
CA SER A 137 -0.84 -7.43 -4.84
C SER A 137 -1.09 -6.27 -5.80
N GLN A 138 -1.91 -5.29 -5.39
CA GLN A 138 -2.16 -4.10 -6.18
C GLN A 138 -0.93 -3.19 -6.28
N MET A 139 -0.24 -2.93 -5.16
CA MET A 139 0.98 -2.14 -5.14
C MET A 139 2.02 -2.72 -6.11
N LYS A 140 2.23 -4.04 -6.07
CA LYS A 140 3.15 -4.74 -6.99
C LYS A 140 2.73 -4.60 -8.46
N ARG A 141 1.44 -4.69 -8.78
CA ARG A 141 0.93 -4.44 -10.14
C ARG A 141 1.18 -3.01 -10.61
N ASN A 142 1.19 -2.05 -9.69
CA ASN A 142 1.48 -0.65 -9.98
C ASN A 142 2.99 -0.34 -10.02
N GLY A 143 3.86 -1.36 -9.94
CA GLY A 143 5.32 -1.19 -10.03
C GLY A 143 6.03 -0.92 -8.70
N LEU A 144 5.30 -0.84 -7.59
CA LEU A 144 5.88 -0.70 -6.26
C LEU A 144 6.52 -2.03 -5.81
N LYS A 145 7.71 -1.93 -5.22
CA LYS A 145 8.44 -3.08 -4.66
C LYS A 145 8.46 -2.96 -3.15
N GLU A 146 8.33 -4.09 -2.47
CA GLU A 146 8.50 -4.11 -1.02
C GLU A 146 9.95 -3.76 -0.71
N LYS A 147 10.15 -2.78 0.18
CA LYS A 147 11.47 -2.46 0.69
C LYS A 147 11.91 -3.64 1.55
N SER A 148 13.08 -4.20 1.25
CA SER A 148 13.71 -5.17 2.13
C SER A 148 13.87 -4.52 3.50
N ASN A 149 13.15 -5.03 4.50
CA ASN A 149 13.59 -4.87 5.88
C ASN A 149 14.78 -5.83 6.01
N MET A 150 16.01 -5.30 6.09
CA MET A 150 17.12 -6.05 6.68
C MET A 150 16.78 -6.29 8.16
N THR A 151 15.95 -7.30 8.40
CA THR A 151 15.84 -7.98 9.69
C THR A 151 15.95 -9.47 9.44
N ASP A 152 17.02 -9.87 8.77
CA ASP A 152 17.67 -11.14 9.07
C ASP A 152 18.42 -10.88 10.38
N HIS A 153 17.75 -11.08 11.50
CA HIS A 153 18.45 -11.40 12.74
C HIS A 153 18.53 -12.92 12.77
N ASP A 154 19.43 -13.44 11.95
CA ASP A 154 20.12 -14.69 12.25
C ASP A 154 21.21 -14.33 13.28
N ASP A 155 20.91 -14.61 14.55
CA ASP A 155 21.89 -14.89 15.61
C ASP A 155 21.29 -15.95 16.55
#